data_AF-A0A1F8VBZ6-F1
#
_entry.id   AF-A0A1F8VBZ6-F1
#
_cell.length_a   1.000
_cell.length_b   1.000
_cell.length_c   1.000
_cell.angle_alpha   90.00
_cell.angle_beta   90.00
_cell.angle_gamma   90.00
#
_symmetry.space_group_name_H-M   'P 1'
#
loop_
_entity.id
_entity.type
_entity.pdbx_description
1 polymer ?
#
loop_
_entity_poly.entity_id
_entity_poly.type
_entity_poly.pdbx_seq_one_letter_code
_entity_poly.pdbx_strand_id
1 'polypeptide(L)'
;MRREHRENNSLIKRIFIRFARWMRRVMGSHYQATTQSSTSSSESEVQILLNGASTDSASQAPASSVVLNQSSSQPQGSSSTGLFSLLADLPDDLVIHYLLPDLRLRVDILKNPLTEKQKSQVLTFDTYHLIIHDANSKKYRIGFCKKSFLSGKKEYVTLPLDRKSSLFRLITENPELINKDTTQNGLVIAFLEQEIKKAGGLRRPVAHTINRLTQLCRRFRNVVRGEGELSRTYNKVMMDEALDKLLHHVAYGEEKEAEEILKWSRGELLRSTYKGSVTDCSRVRTFLSTTAFQLAVRNRDWHMYQMMLKYIPQDQRLEFEADLRGQLQEVEERGLQYDLDNLGLCGLRVLETDPSEEQKADVVKRNAYHLILQRDSMGNIQGCSIGFYDPKTKKYKRSAPLSETSALKQFALQLENSPLFRRKEGYPHLVIRDKALLELARKEIKALGGLTEEKKTTTLKKDLELLQGELKDYADKYNARTLAERTEAWCVLVGWAQRLLPANAWQWWMSPTTDWWDISENDFRRPRPRAPATHDGFGWFPLSPSLGSVGCRRPVGWGVWWRVGVGGPRFLEFFLSSSLRELSGLKQQLGVRDHAPSIVAGLAS
;
A
#
# COMPACT_ATOMS: atom_id res chain seq x y z
N MET A 1 34.22 36.55 -19.63
CA MET A 1 33.89 36.34 -18.20
C MET A 1 32.49 36.78 -17.74
N ARG A 2 32.13 38.06 -17.49
CA ARG A 2 30.78 38.40 -16.97
C ARG A 2 29.63 38.12 -17.96
N ARG A 3 29.86 38.31 -19.26
CA ARG A 3 28.90 38.03 -20.35
C ARG A 3 28.67 36.51 -20.54
N GLU A 4 29.77 35.78 -20.60
CA GLU A 4 29.85 34.31 -20.66
C GLU A 4 29.17 33.63 -19.45
N HIS A 5 29.27 34.22 -18.26
CA HIS A 5 28.58 33.74 -17.05
C HIS A 5 27.06 33.96 -17.13
N ARG A 6 26.59 35.04 -17.76
CA ARG A 6 25.14 35.30 -17.98
C ARG A 6 24.57 34.39 -19.07
N GLU A 7 25.31 34.17 -20.15
CA GLU A 7 24.88 33.30 -21.26
C GLU A 7 24.78 31.83 -20.82
N ASN A 8 25.75 31.34 -20.04
CA ASN A 8 25.70 30.01 -19.44
C ASN A 8 24.51 29.83 -18.48
N ASN A 9 24.23 30.80 -17.61
CA ASN A 9 23.05 30.75 -16.73
C ASN A 9 21.72 30.78 -17.48
N SER A 10 21.63 31.51 -18.61
CA SER A 10 20.42 31.52 -19.46
C SER A 10 20.18 30.18 -20.13
N LEU A 11 21.24 29.54 -20.66
CA LEU A 11 21.15 28.23 -21.31
C LEU A 11 20.73 27.14 -20.31
N ILE A 12 21.31 27.16 -19.11
CA ILE A 12 20.98 26.25 -18.00
C ILE A 12 19.50 26.36 -17.64
N LYS A 13 18.99 27.59 -17.47
CA LYS A 13 17.57 27.83 -17.15
C LYS A 13 16.64 27.27 -18.24
N ARG A 14 17.01 27.41 -19.52
CA ARG A 14 16.21 26.90 -20.66
C ARG A 14 16.19 25.37 -20.76
N ILE A 15 17.33 24.71 -20.57
CA ILE A 15 17.42 23.24 -20.59
C ILE A 15 16.59 22.66 -19.44
N PHE A 16 16.69 23.26 -18.25
CA PHE A 16 15.99 22.78 -17.08
C PHE A 16 14.47 22.98 -17.17
N ILE A 17 14.00 24.15 -17.64
CA ILE A 17 12.57 24.42 -17.86
C ILE A 17 11.96 23.43 -18.87
N ARG A 18 12.69 23.08 -19.93
CA ARG A 18 12.22 22.11 -20.93
C ARG A 18 12.10 20.70 -20.34
N PHE A 19 13.03 20.29 -19.49
CA PHE A 19 13.00 19.00 -18.79
C PHE A 19 11.84 18.92 -17.78
N ALA A 20 11.66 19.94 -16.94
CA ALA A 20 10.58 20.00 -15.95
C ALA A 20 9.18 19.98 -16.60
N ARG A 21 9.00 20.70 -17.72
CA ARG A 21 7.74 20.67 -18.49
C ARG A 21 7.46 19.31 -19.12
N TRP A 22 8.50 18.59 -19.54
CA TRP A 22 8.36 17.24 -20.07
C TRP A 22 7.98 16.25 -18.96
N MET A 23 8.66 16.29 -17.80
CA MET A 23 8.30 15.49 -16.62
C MET A 23 6.87 15.77 -16.16
N ARG A 24 6.43 17.03 -16.13
CA ARG A 24 5.04 17.40 -15.82
C ARG A 24 4.02 16.83 -16.81
N ARG A 25 4.38 16.64 -18.09
CA ARG A 25 3.49 16.00 -19.07
C ARG A 25 3.44 14.47 -18.94
N VAL A 26 4.53 13.86 -18.47
CA VAL A 26 4.63 12.41 -18.29
C VAL A 26 4.05 11.97 -16.94
N MET A 27 4.18 12.79 -15.90
CA MET A 27 3.84 12.46 -14.51
C MET A 27 2.67 13.28 -13.93
N GLY A 28 2.34 14.44 -14.52
CA GLY A 28 1.44 15.44 -13.92
C GLY A 28 -0.06 15.20 -14.09
N SER A 29 -0.50 14.04 -14.59
CA SER A 29 -1.93 13.71 -14.67
C SER A 29 -2.54 13.25 -13.34
N HIS A 30 -1.75 13.06 -12.27
CA HIS A 30 -2.23 12.42 -11.02
C HIS A 30 -2.25 13.27 -9.75
N TYR A 31 -1.87 14.56 -9.78
CA TYR A 31 -1.72 15.33 -8.53
C TYR A 31 -2.86 16.31 -8.19
N GLN A 32 -3.93 16.38 -9.00
CA GLN A 32 -5.07 17.29 -8.73
C GLN A 32 -6.28 16.63 -8.05
N ALA A 33 -6.28 15.32 -7.77
CA ALA A 33 -7.42 14.65 -7.14
C ALA A 33 -7.40 14.65 -5.60
N THR A 34 -6.25 14.89 -4.97
CA THR A 34 -6.06 14.60 -3.52
C THR A 34 -6.00 15.82 -2.60
N THR A 35 -6.17 17.04 -3.12
CA THR A 35 -6.03 18.28 -2.31
C THR A 35 -7.33 19.05 -2.04
N GLN A 36 -8.50 18.50 -2.38
CA GLN A 36 -9.79 19.16 -2.12
C GLN A 36 -10.62 18.61 -0.95
N SER A 37 -10.11 17.71 -0.09
CA SER A 37 -10.94 17.13 1.00
C SER A 37 -10.43 17.32 2.43
N SER A 38 -9.70 18.40 2.74
CA SER A 38 -9.32 18.65 4.14
C SER A 38 -9.00 20.10 4.46
N THR A 39 -10.02 20.96 4.49
CA THR A 39 -10.03 22.18 5.33
C THR A 39 -11.48 22.57 5.64
N SER A 40 -12.05 22.02 6.72
CA SER A 40 -13.14 22.67 7.46
C SER A 40 -13.40 21.92 8.77
N SER A 41 -12.80 22.36 9.87
CA SER A 41 -13.42 22.38 11.20
C SER A 41 -12.37 22.69 12.27
N SER A 42 -12.44 23.89 12.85
CA SER A 42 -12.37 24.16 14.30
C SER A 42 -11.82 25.57 14.55
N GLU A 43 -12.71 26.48 14.93
CA GLU A 43 -12.54 27.80 15.57
C GLU A 43 -13.85 28.58 15.24
N SER A 44 -14.70 29.06 16.15
CA SER A 44 -14.56 29.42 17.56
C SER A 44 -15.95 29.52 18.22
N GLU A 45 -15.99 29.31 19.53
CA GLU A 45 -17.11 29.61 20.42
C GLU A 45 -17.37 31.14 20.57
N VAL A 46 -18.67 31.48 20.61
CA VAL A 46 -19.36 32.33 21.59
C VAL A 46 -18.68 33.64 22.04
N GLN A 47 -19.28 34.79 21.69
CA GLN A 47 -19.85 35.74 22.68
C GLN A 47 -20.68 36.88 22.04
N ILE A 48 -21.93 36.98 22.51
CA ILE A 48 -22.67 38.17 22.96
C ILE A 48 -23.34 39.09 21.91
N LEU A 49 -24.66 38.89 21.85
CA LEU A 49 -25.78 39.84 21.75
C LEU A 49 -25.45 41.33 21.93
N LEU A 50 -25.92 42.17 20.99
CA LEU A 50 -26.74 43.33 21.33
C LEU A 50 -27.72 43.67 20.21
N ASN A 51 -28.90 44.08 20.65
CA ASN A 51 -30.14 44.29 19.93
C ASN A 51 -30.08 45.42 18.89
N GLY A 52 -30.99 45.32 17.92
CA GLY A 52 -32.04 46.33 17.84
C GLY A 52 -32.15 47.11 16.53
N ALA A 53 -33.29 46.88 15.86
CA ALA A 53 -34.13 47.87 15.18
C ALA A 53 -33.51 48.62 13.98
N SER A 54 -33.94 48.30 12.76
CA SER A 54 -35.12 48.92 12.11
C SER A 54 -34.87 50.37 11.69
N THR A 55 -34.72 50.61 10.38
CA THR A 55 -35.79 51.20 9.57
C THR A 55 -35.36 51.28 8.11
N ASP A 56 -36.30 50.92 7.24
CA ASP A 56 -36.29 51.15 5.81
C ASP A 56 -36.27 52.64 5.47
N SER A 57 -35.54 53.01 4.41
CA SER A 57 -36.07 53.91 3.39
C SER A 57 -35.16 53.96 2.15
N ALA A 58 -35.67 53.35 1.08
CA ALA A 58 -35.71 53.80 -0.31
C ALA A 58 -34.72 54.90 -0.79
N SER A 59 -33.99 54.60 -1.87
CA SER A 59 -34.30 55.09 -3.24
C SER A 59 -33.06 55.35 -4.11
N GLN A 60 -33.13 54.78 -5.32
CA GLN A 60 -32.74 55.35 -6.63
C GLN A 60 -31.32 55.94 -6.82
N ALA A 61 -30.46 55.12 -7.44
CA ALA A 61 -29.92 55.24 -8.82
C ALA A 61 -29.39 56.60 -9.35
N PRO A 62 -28.80 56.67 -10.56
CA PRO A 62 -27.36 56.53 -10.80
C PRO A 62 -26.76 57.75 -11.55
N ALA A 63 -25.43 57.93 -11.52
CA ALA A 63 -24.65 58.45 -12.67
C ALA A 63 -23.15 58.58 -12.36
N SER A 64 -22.36 57.83 -13.13
CA SER A 64 -21.22 58.29 -13.95
C SER A 64 -20.39 59.50 -13.52
N SER A 65 -19.08 59.28 -13.30
CA SER A 65 -17.99 60.03 -13.98
C SER A 65 -16.62 59.45 -13.57
N VAL A 66 -15.85 58.92 -14.53
CA VAL A 66 -14.69 59.55 -15.20
C VAL A 66 -13.41 59.59 -14.36
N VAL A 67 -12.51 58.66 -14.71
CA VAL A 67 -11.06 58.79 -14.96
C VAL A 67 -10.21 59.64 -14.00
N LEU A 68 -9.22 59.01 -13.35
CA LEU A 68 -7.82 59.42 -13.46
C LEU A 68 -6.82 58.35 -12.98
N ASN A 69 -5.83 58.11 -13.86
CA ASN A 69 -4.61 57.36 -13.66
C ASN A 69 -3.89 57.70 -12.35
N GLN A 70 -3.23 56.70 -11.75
CA GLN A 70 -1.79 56.81 -11.47
C GLN A 70 -1.14 55.44 -11.27
N SER A 71 -0.18 55.20 -12.15
CA SER A 71 0.80 54.13 -12.18
C SER A 71 1.81 54.23 -11.04
N SER A 72 2.08 53.13 -10.34
CA SER A 72 3.38 52.93 -9.68
C SER A 72 3.88 51.50 -9.94
N SER A 73 4.90 51.42 -10.78
CA SER A 73 5.68 50.22 -11.06
C SER A 73 6.76 50.05 -9.98
N GLN A 74 6.68 48.97 -9.20
CA GLN A 74 7.83 48.47 -8.43
C GLN A 74 8.40 47.18 -9.06
N PRO A 75 9.73 47.00 -9.09
CA PRO A 75 10.37 45.88 -9.75
C PRO A 75 10.31 44.63 -8.87
N GLN A 76 9.66 43.57 -9.36
CA GLN A 76 9.73 42.25 -8.72
C GLN A 76 11.15 41.68 -8.86
N GLY A 77 11.80 41.50 -7.71
CA GLY A 77 13.06 40.79 -7.57
C GLY A 77 12.90 39.32 -7.97
N SER A 78 13.81 38.85 -8.81
CA SER A 78 13.90 37.45 -9.20
C SER A 78 14.31 36.58 -8.00
N SER A 79 13.36 35.85 -7.43
CA SER A 79 13.63 34.84 -6.41
C SER A 79 14.34 33.62 -7.04
N SER A 80 15.43 33.21 -6.41
CA SER A 80 16.24 32.06 -6.79
C SER A 80 15.60 30.77 -6.26
N THR A 81 14.55 30.28 -6.90
CA THR A 81 13.95 28.96 -6.68
C THR A 81 14.14 28.11 -7.93
N GLY A 82 15.33 27.53 -8.11
CA GLY A 82 15.76 27.03 -9.43
C GLY A 82 16.26 25.59 -9.53
N LEU A 83 16.35 24.84 -8.43
CA LEU A 83 16.89 23.48 -8.47
C LEU A 83 16.21 22.55 -7.46
N PHE A 84 15.98 23.02 -6.24
CA PHE A 84 15.40 22.19 -5.17
C PHE A 84 13.91 21.93 -5.35
N SER A 85 13.13 22.90 -5.87
CA SER A 85 11.72 22.68 -6.20
C SER A 85 11.50 21.71 -7.38
N LEU A 86 12.58 21.30 -8.04
CA LEU A 86 12.55 20.47 -9.24
C LEU A 86 13.06 19.05 -8.98
N LEU A 87 13.83 18.87 -7.89
CA LEU A 87 14.15 17.56 -7.32
C LEU A 87 13.00 17.03 -6.46
N ALA A 88 12.17 17.93 -5.91
CA ALA A 88 10.99 17.59 -5.09
C ALA A 88 9.89 16.83 -5.85
N ASP A 89 9.93 16.84 -7.19
CA ASP A 89 8.91 16.21 -8.05
C ASP A 89 9.33 14.81 -8.56
N LEU A 90 10.48 14.28 -8.13
CA LEU A 90 10.94 12.93 -8.42
C LEU A 90 10.60 12.01 -7.24
N PRO A 91 10.33 10.70 -7.45
CA PRO A 91 10.17 9.76 -6.35
C PRO A 91 11.37 9.82 -5.41
N ASP A 92 11.13 9.96 -4.10
CA ASP A 92 12.19 10.16 -3.10
C ASP A 92 13.27 9.08 -3.17
N ASP A 93 12.88 7.82 -3.41
CA ASP A 93 13.81 6.69 -3.55
C ASP A 93 14.77 6.85 -4.73
N LEU A 94 14.31 7.46 -5.82
CA LEU A 94 15.10 7.69 -7.03
C LEU A 94 16.11 8.81 -6.82
N VAL A 95 15.68 9.87 -6.13
CA VAL A 95 16.52 10.99 -5.73
C VAL A 95 17.59 10.49 -4.75
N ILE A 96 17.19 9.73 -3.73
CA ILE A 96 18.05 9.24 -2.64
C ILE A 96 19.05 8.19 -3.12
N HIS A 97 18.63 7.16 -3.87
CA HIS A 97 19.51 6.05 -4.22
C HIS A 97 20.39 6.30 -5.44
N TYR A 98 19.96 7.12 -6.40
CA TYR A 98 20.64 7.20 -7.70
C TYR A 98 21.16 8.60 -8.06
N LEU A 99 20.53 9.68 -7.55
CA LEU A 99 20.86 11.04 -7.98
C LEU A 99 21.68 11.81 -6.95
N LEU A 100 21.34 11.68 -5.66
CA LEU A 100 22.00 12.38 -4.57
C LEU A 100 23.44 11.93 -4.30
N PRO A 101 23.84 10.64 -4.42
CA PRO A 101 25.22 10.23 -4.18
C PRO A 101 26.24 10.91 -5.11
N ASP A 102 25.86 11.17 -6.36
CA ASP A 102 26.71 11.75 -7.39
C ASP A 102 26.71 13.30 -7.40
N LEU A 103 25.67 13.94 -6.84
CA LEU A 103 25.55 15.40 -6.80
C LEU A 103 26.04 16.03 -5.49
N ARG A 104 26.07 15.26 -4.39
CA ARG A 104 26.49 15.77 -3.08
C ARG A 104 28.01 15.96 -3.05
N LEU A 105 28.43 17.16 -2.66
CA LEU A 105 29.81 17.40 -2.27
C LEU A 105 30.04 16.66 -0.95
N ARG A 106 31.05 15.79 -0.90
CA ARG A 106 31.39 15.02 0.30
C ARG A 106 32.33 15.81 1.20
N VAL A 107 32.16 15.65 2.50
CA VAL A 107 33.15 16.06 3.51
C VAL A 107 33.70 14.80 4.14
N ASP A 108 34.97 14.52 3.90
CA ASP A 108 35.63 13.41 4.57
C ASP A 108 36.19 13.87 5.92
N ILE A 109 35.80 13.14 6.96
CA ILE A 109 36.24 13.38 8.34
C ILE A 109 37.41 12.44 8.61
N LEU A 110 38.62 13.01 8.65
CA LEU A 110 39.86 12.24 8.63
C LEU A 110 40.69 12.47 9.90
N LYS A 111 41.48 11.46 10.30
CA LYS A 111 42.54 11.60 11.30
C LYS A 111 43.89 11.85 10.60
N ASN A 112 44.76 12.65 11.19
CA ASN A 112 46.12 12.91 10.68
C ASN A 112 47.04 11.69 10.99
N PRO A 113 48.03 11.30 10.14
CA PRO A 113 48.45 11.87 8.86
C PRO A 113 47.55 11.52 7.65
N LEU A 114 47.54 12.38 6.63
CA LEU A 114 46.78 12.18 5.40
C LEU A 114 47.58 11.48 4.29
N THR A 115 46.93 10.56 3.58
CA THR A 115 47.49 9.87 2.41
C THR A 115 47.50 10.76 1.15
N GLU A 116 48.41 10.50 0.21
CA GLU A 116 48.43 11.21 -1.09
C GLU A 116 47.13 11.02 -1.89
N LYS A 117 46.51 9.84 -1.78
CA LYS A 117 45.19 9.57 -2.38
C LYS A 117 44.13 10.55 -1.87
N GLN A 118 44.05 10.75 -0.55
CA GLN A 118 43.11 11.72 0.05
C GLN A 118 43.40 13.14 -0.44
N LYS A 119 44.66 13.57 -0.45
CA LYS A 119 45.04 14.90 -0.96
C LYS A 119 44.63 15.08 -2.43
N SER A 120 44.81 14.04 -3.26
CA SER A 120 44.43 14.07 -4.68
C SER A 120 42.92 14.26 -4.89
N GLN A 121 42.07 13.65 -4.04
CA GLN A 121 40.60 13.79 -4.12
C GLN A 121 40.13 15.23 -3.85
N VAL A 122 40.85 15.97 -3.01
CA VAL A 122 40.56 17.39 -2.78
C VAL A 122 41.01 18.25 -3.96
N LEU A 123 42.12 17.91 -4.61
CA LEU A 123 42.62 18.61 -5.80
C LEU A 123 41.72 18.41 -7.02
N THR A 124 41.01 17.28 -7.12
CA THR A 124 39.99 17.01 -8.14
C THR A 124 38.63 17.63 -7.83
N PHE A 125 38.46 18.27 -6.66
CA PHE A 125 37.19 18.81 -6.13
C PHE A 125 36.11 17.74 -5.87
N ASP A 126 36.52 16.50 -5.60
CA ASP A 126 35.58 15.43 -5.25
C ASP A 126 35.14 15.49 -3.78
N THR A 127 35.97 16.04 -2.89
CA THR A 127 35.73 16.13 -1.45
C THR A 127 36.38 17.38 -0.84
N TYR A 128 35.89 17.84 0.31
CA TYR A 128 36.66 18.67 1.24
C TYR A 128 37.03 17.83 2.47
N HIS A 129 38.13 18.16 3.14
CA HIS A 129 38.50 17.46 4.36
C HIS A 129 38.19 18.30 5.60
N LEU A 130 37.62 17.64 6.61
CA LEU A 130 37.64 18.07 7.99
C LEU A 130 38.53 17.10 8.77
N ILE A 131 39.68 17.58 9.24
CA ILE A 131 40.72 16.76 9.85
C ILE A 131 40.66 16.93 11.35
N ILE A 132 40.44 15.83 12.07
CA ILE A 132 40.49 15.77 13.52
C ILE A 132 41.95 15.52 13.90
N HIS A 133 42.62 16.57 14.37
CA HIS A 133 44.01 16.48 14.79
C HIS A 133 44.12 15.88 16.21
N ASP A 134 43.22 16.29 17.10
CA ASP A 134 43.07 15.73 18.44
C ASP A 134 41.65 16.04 18.92
N ALA A 135 40.84 14.98 19.08
CA ALA A 135 39.44 15.09 19.48
C ALA A 135 39.30 15.62 20.92
N ASN A 136 40.23 15.25 21.80
CA ASN A 136 40.18 15.64 23.22
C ASN A 136 40.50 17.12 23.40
N SER A 137 41.42 17.66 22.59
CA SER A 137 41.73 19.10 22.61
C SER A 137 40.89 19.94 21.65
N LYS A 138 39.87 19.35 21.00
CA LYS A 138 38.99 19.99 20.00
C LYS A 138 39.79 20.73 18.93
N LYS A 139 40.90 20.13 18.46
CA LYS A 139 41.75 20.70 17.41
C LYS A 139 41.34 20.15 16.06
N TYR A 140 40.66 20.99 15.29
CA TYR A 140 40.22 20.68 13.93
C TYR A 140 41.07 21.45 12.90
N ARG A 141 41.30 20.84 11.75
CA ARG A 141 41.88 21.50 10.57
C ARG A 141 40.96 21.29 9.38
N ILE A 142 40.97 22.22 8.44
CA ILE A 142 40.29 22.04 7.15
C ILE A 142 41.34 21.77 6.07
N GLY A 143 41.04 20.84 5.16
CA GLY A 143 41.86 20.52 4.01
C GLY A 143 41.15 20.87 2.71
N PHE A 144 41.76 21.71 1.88
CA PHE A 144 41.14 22.24 0.67
C PHE A 144 42.17 22.54 -0.43
N CYS A 145 41.67 22.75 -1.64
CA CYS A 145 42.50 23.12 -2.79
C CYS A 145 42.70 24.63 -2.85
N LYS A 146 43.94 25.10 -3.03
CA LYS A 146 44.28 26.52 -3.25
C LYS A 146 45.13 26.65 -4.52
N LYS A 147 45.10 27.81 -5.19
CA LYS A 147 46.10 28.12 -6.22
C LYS A 147 47.31 28.74 -5.55
N SER A 148 48.47 28.15 -5.78
CA SER A 148 49.77 28.73 -5.40
C SER A 148 49.91 30.09 -6.07
N PHE A 149 50.26 31.13 -5.29
CA PHE A 149 50.40 32.49 -5.80
C PHE A 149 51.54 32.60 -6.83
N LEU A 150 52.63 31.87 -6.61
CA LEU A 150 53.83 31.94 -7.44
C LEU A 150 53.70 31.09 -8.71
N SER A 151 53.13 29.89 -8.61
CA SER A 151 53.11 28.93 -9.72
C SER A 151 51.78 28.83 -10.46
N GLY A 152 50.70 29.37 -9.89
CA GLY A 152 49.33 29.20 -10.41
C GLY A 152 48.79 27.76 -10.36
N LYS A 153 49.62 26.79 -9.96
CA LYS A 153 49.25 25.37 -9.81
C LYS A 153 48.32 25.18 -8.62
N LYS A 154 47.44 24.18 -8.72
CA LYS A 154 46.59 23.76 -7.61
C LYS A 154 47.43 22.98 -6.61
N GLU A 155 47.33 23.35 -5.34
CA GLU A 155 47.99 22.67 -4.23
C GLU A 155 46.99 22.37 -3.12
N TYR A 156 47.28 21.32 -2.36
CA TYR A 156 46.48 20.92 -1.21
C TYR A 156 47.00 21.68 0.01
N VAL A 157 46.12 22.42 0.67
CA VAL A 157 46.46 23.23 1.83
C VAL A 157 45.65 22.75 3.02
N THR A 158 46.30 22.69 4.19
CA THR A 158 45.59 22.50 5.46
C THR A 158 45.71 23.74 6.33
N LEU A 159 44.62 24.14 6.97
CA LEU A 159 44.62 25.25 7.92
C LEU A 159 43.94 24.85 9.22
N PRO A 160 44.44 25.31 10.38
CA PRO A 160 43.72 25.16 11.64
C PRO A 160 42.38 25.90 11.55
N LEU A 161 41.33 25.25 12.05
CA LEU A 161 40.00 25.85 12.11
C LEU A 161 39.93 26.83 13.30
N ASP A 162 39.57 28.08 13.03
CA ASP A 162 39.45 29.11 14.07
C ASP A 162 38.34 28.75 15.06
N ARG A 163 38.63 28.86 16.36
CA ARG A 163 37.66 28.67 17.46
C ARG A 163 36.48 29.65 17.37
N LYS A 164 36.67 30.80 16.73
CA LYS A 164 35.61 31.78 16.47
C LYS A 164 34.79 31.47 15.22
N SER A 165 35.20 30.50 14.39
CA SER A 165 34.47 30.15 13.17
C SER A 165 33.10 29.52 13.49
N SER A 166 32.11 29.83 12.65
CA SER A 166 30.78 29.24 12.77
C SER A 166 30.80 27.73 12.56
N LEU A 167 31.72 27.22 11.70
CA LEU A 167 31.94 25.79 11.53
C LEU A 167 32.41 25.13 12.83
N PHE A 168 33.37 25.75 13.54
CA PHE A 168 33.88 25.23 14.80
C PHE A 168 32.80 25.16 15.88
N ARG A 169 31.97 26.21 16.00
CA ARG A 169 30.84 26.23 16.93
C ARG A 169 29.83 25.14 16.60
N LEU A 170 29.39 25.06 15.34
CA LEU A 170 28.44 24.05 14.87
C LEU A 170 28.89 22.63 15.25
N ILE A 171 30.14 22.30 14.95
CA ILE A 171 30.76 21.00 15.25
C ILE A 171 30.86 20.74 16.75
N THR A 172 31.18 21.76 17.53
CA THR A 172 31.42 21.60 18.98
C THR A 172 30.11 21.48 19.75
N GLU A 173 29.08 22.19 19.31
CA GLU A 173 27.75 22.18 19.90
C GLU A 173 26.95 20.95 19.47
N ASN A 174 27.25 20.38 18.30
CA ASN A 174 26.52 19.26 17.70
C ASN A 174 27.52 18.18 17.22
N PRO A 175 28.22 17.48 18.14
CA PRO A 175 29.27 16.51 17.79
C PRO A 175 28.74 15.30 16.99
N GLU A 176 27.45 14.99 17.09
CA GLU A 176 26.77 13.98 16.28
C GLU A 176 26.79 14.30 14.78
N LEU A 177 26.97 15.57 14.41
CA LEU A 177 27.18 16.02 13.03
C LEU A 177 28.56 15.63 12.45
N ILE A 178 29.38 14.88 13.21
CA ILE A 178 30.70 14.39 12.78
C ILE A 178 30.77 12.85 12.74
N ASN A 179 29.69 12.15 13.09
CA ASN A 179 29.64 10.68 13.01
C ASN A 179 29.78 10.17 11.55
N LYS A 180 30.05 8.86 11.37
CA LYS A 180 30.41 8.29 10.06
C LYS A 180 29.41 8.57 8.92
N ASP A 181 28.14 8.87 9.25
CA ASP A 181 27.09 9.16 8.26
C ASP A 181 26.99 10.64 7.88
N THR A 182 27.75 11.54 8.53
CA THR A 182 27.64 12.99 8.32
C THR A 182 28.42 13.56 7.14
N THR A 183 28.96 12.70 6.28
CA THR A 183 29.64 13.08 5.03
C THR A 183 28.76 13.89 4.05
N GLN A 184 27.48 14.10 4.38
CA GLN A 184 26.46 14.73 3.54
C GLN A 184 25.66 15.84 4.24
N ASN A 185 26.05 16.30 5.43
CA ASN A 185 25.29 17.37 6.10
C ASN A 185 25.48 18.73 5.39
N GLY A 186 24.39 19.27 4.83
CA GLY A 186 24.41 20.52 4.06
C GLY A 186 24.89 21.74 4.83
N LEU A 187 24.64 21.82 6.15
CA LEU A 187 25.09 22.92 6.99
C LEU A 187 26.60 22.87 7.20
N VAL A 188 27.15 21.69 7.51
CA VAL A 188 28.60 21.49 7.66
C VAL A 188 29.32 21.88 6.37
N ILE A 189 28.79 21.46 5.21
CA ILE A 189 29.33 21.83 3.90
C ILE A 189 29.33 23.34 3.68
N ALA A 190 28.21 24.01 3.96
CA ALA A 190 28.08 25.46 3.74
C ALA A 190 29.07 26.28 4.60
N PHE A 191 29.19 25.94 5.89
CA PHE A 191 30.15 26.61 6.77
C PHE A 191 31.59 26.26 6.41
N LEU A 192 31.86 25.02 5.99
CA LEU A 192 33.17 24.61 5.49
C LEU A 192 33.59 25.40 4.24
N GLU A 193 32.70 25.58 3.27
CA GLU A 193 32.98 26.40 2.09
C GLU A 193 33.23 27.87 2.43
N GLN A 194 32.56 28.39 3.47
CA GLN A 194 32.79 29.75 3.95
C GLN A 194 34.21 29.90 4.53
N GLU A 195 34.65 28.94 5.34
CA GLU A 195 36.00 28.94 5.91
C GLU A 195 37.09 28.72 4.83
N ILE A 196 36.86 27.82 3.89
CA ILE A 196 37.73 27.61 2.72
C ILE A 196 37.85 28.90 1.91
N LYS A 197 36.73 29.60 1.67
CA LYS A 197 36.73 30.88 0.95
C LYS A 197 37.53 31.95 1.70
N LYS A 198 37.33 32.08 3.01
CA LYS A 198 38.09 33.03 3.86
C LYS A 198 39.60 32.75 3.78
N ALA A 199 39.98 31.48 3.71
CA ALA A 199 41.37 31.05 3.56
C ALA A 199 41.98 31.24 2.15
N GLY A 200 41.20 31.78 1.20
CA GLY A 200 41.60 31.92 -0.20
C GLY A 200 41.63 30.59 -0.95
N GLY A 201 40.94 29.57 -0.45
CA GLY A 201 40.74 28.29 -1.11
C GLY A 201 39.79 28.39 -2.30
N LEU A 202 39.98 27.50 -3.27
CA LEU A 202 39.07 27.34 -4.38
C LEU A 202 37.81 26.63 -3.90
N ARG A 203 36.65 27.24 -4.13
CA ARG A 203 35.36 26.56 -4.03
C ARG A 203 35.14 25.72 -5.28
N ARG A 204 34.38 24.62 -5.15
CA ARG A 204 33.99 23.79 -6.29
C ARG A 204 33.44 24.68 -7.42
N PRO A 205 34.06 24.66 -8.62
CA PRO A 205 33.57 25.48 -9.72
C PRO A 205 32.14 25.06 -10.07
N VAL A 206 31.25 26.04 -10.26
CA VAL A 206 29.88 25.79 -10.76
C VAL A 206 29.91 24.94 -12.04
N ALA A 207 30.93 25.12 -12.89
CA ALA A 207 31.18 24.31 -14.08
C ALA A 207 31.36 22.80 -13.80
N HIS A 208 31.94 22.41 -12.66
CA HIS A 208 32.10 21.00 -12.29
C HIS A 208 30.75 20.40 -11.85
N THR A 209 29.94 21.16 -11.11
CA THR A 209 28.54 20.80 -10.80
C THR A 209 27.72 20.69 -12.08
N ILE A 210 27.90 21.61 -13.04
CA ILE A 210 27.22 21.57 -14.35
C ILE A 210 27.63 20.34 -15.15
N ASN A 211 28.92 19.97 -15.19
CA ASN A 211 29.37 18.78 -15.92
C ASN A 211 28.82 17.50 -15.32
N ARG A 212 28.79 17.37 -13.97
CA ARG A 212 28.15 16.23 -13.31
C ARG A 212 26.64 16.21 -13.55
N LEU A 213 25.96 17.35 -13.44
CA LEU A 213 24.53 17.47 -13.76
C LEU A 213 24.26 17.09 -15.22
N THR A 214 25.15 17.47 -16.14
CA THR A 214 25.04 17.14 -17.57
C THR A 214 25.24 15.65 -17.82
N GLN A 215 26.21 15.01 -17.15
CA GLN A 215 26.41 13.56 -17.22
C GLN A 215 25.23 12.80 -16.63
N LEU A 216 24.67 13.28 -15.52
CA LEU A 216 23.51 12.70 -14.85
C LEU A 216 22.24 12.87 -15.69
N CYS A 217 22.04 14.05 -16.32
CA CYS A 217 21.01 14.26 -17.33
C CYS A 217 21.19 13.35 -18.56
N ARG A 218 22.43 13.05 -18.97
CA ARG A 218 22.71 12.08 -20.06
C ARG A 218 22.37 10.66 -19.63
N ARG A 219 22.78 10.23 -18.43
CA ARG A 219 22.41 8.91 -17.87
C ARG A 219 20.90 8.76 -17.75
N PHE A 220 20.22 9.77 -17.21
CA PHE A 220 18.76 9.80 -17.13
C PHE A 220 18.11 9.76 -18.52
N ARG A 221 18.66 10.51 -19.48
CA ARG A 221 18.19 10.45 -20.87
C ARG A 221 18.39 9.07 -21.50
N ASN A 222 19.49 8.39 -21.22
CA ASN A 222 19.73 7.03 -21.70
C ASN A 222 18.78 6.03 -21.03
N VAL A 223 18.51 6.19 -19.73
CA VAL A 223 17.47 5.43 -18.99
C VAL A 223 16.11 5.62 -19.63
N VAL A 224 15.71 6.86 -19.89
CA VAL A 224 14.44 7.21 -20.56
C VAL A 224 14.38 6.68 -22.00
N ARG A 225 15.51 6.58 -22.69
CA ARG A 225 15.59 6.07 -24.06
C ARG A 225 15.60 4.55 -24.17
N GLY A 226 15.60 3.80 -23.07
CA GLY A 226 15.71 2.35 -23.14
C GLY A 226 17.14 1.85 -23.36
N GLU A 227 18.15 2.74 -23.34
CA GLU A 227 19.51 2.43 -23.77
C GLU A 227 20.39 2.04 -22.58
N GLY A 228 20.88 0.80 -22.59
CA GLY A 228 21.86 0.26 -21.65
C GLY A 228 21.28 -0.53 -20.47
N GLU A 229 22.17 -1.17 -19.72
CA GLU A 229 21.83 -2.07 -18.61
C GLU A 229 21.05 -1.36 -17.49
N LEU A 230 21.43 -0.11 -17.16
CA LEU A 230 20.74 0.70 -16.15
C LEU A 230 19.28 0.99 -16.51
N SER A 231 18.98 1.19 -17.80
CA SER A 231 17.61 1.41 -18.29
C SER A 231 16.76 0.15 -18.10
N ARG A 232 17.31 -1.02 -18.39
CA ARG A 232 16.63 -2.31 -18.20
C ARG A 232 16.31 -2.55 -16.73
N THR A 233 17.28 -2.34 -15.85
CA THR A 233 17.07 -2.48 -14.39
C THR A 233 16.03 -1.49 -13.89
N TYR A 234 16.08 -0.24 -14.35
CA TYR A 234 15.11 0.78 -13.96
C TYR A 234 13.69 0.44 -14.43
N ASN A 235 13.52 0.09 -15.71
CA ASN A 235 12.24 -0.32 -16.25
C ASN A 235 11.69 -1.54 -15.52
N LYS A 236 12.56 -2.49 -15.15
CA LYS A 236 12.16 -3.65 -14.36
C LYS A 236 11.58 -3.23 -13.00
N VAL A 237 12.30 -2.43 -12.21
CA VAL A 237 11.82 -1.98 -10.88
C VAL A 237 10.50 -1.20 -11.00
N MET A 238 10.39 -0.31 -11.98
CA MET A 238 9.16 0.45 -12.22
C MET A 238 7.99 -0.45 -12.63
N MET A 239 8.23 -1.46 -13.47
CA MET A 239 7.21 -2.42 -13.88
C MET A 239 6.82 -3.36 -12.73
N ASP A 240 7.76 -3.76 -11.88
CA ASP A 240 7.48 -4.59 -10.70
C ASP A 240 6.59 -3.82 -9.69
N GLU A 241 6.90 -2.54 -9.41
CA GLU A 241 6.06 -1.70 -8.54
C GLU A 241 4.67 -1.43 -9.16
N ALA A 242 4.62 -1.17 -10.47
CA ALA A 242 3.36 -0.98 -11.19
C ALA A 242 2.51 -2.25 -11.21
N LEU A 243 3.15 -3.43 -11.32
CA LEU A 243 2.49 -4.73 -11.25
C LEU A 243 1.86 -4.96 -9.87
N ASP A 244 2.60 -4.68 -8.79
CA ASP A 244 2.08 -4.83 -7.42
C ASP A 244 0.84 -3.94 -7.20
N LYS A 245 0.89 -2.68 -7.66
CA LYS A 245 -0.27 -1.77 -7.59
C LYS A 245 -1.42 -2.24 -8.48
N LEU A 246 -1.16 -2.69 -9.71
CA LEU A 246 -2.19 -3.20 -10.60
C LEU A 246 -2.90 -4.41 -9.98
N LEU A 247 -2.13 -5.38 -9.46
CA LEU A 247 -2.69 -6.54 -8.80
C LEU A 247 -3.55 -6.15 -7.59
N HIS A 248 -3.09 -5.19 -6.78
CA HIS A 248 -3.86 -4.66 -5.66
C HIS A 248 -5.21 -4.09 -6.13
N HIS A 249 -5.20 -3.17 -7.08
CA HIS A 249 -6.43 -2.55 -7.59
C HIS A 249 -7.37 -3.58 -8.21
N VAL A 250 -6.86 -4.59 -8.90
CA VAL A 250 -7.67 -5.70 -9.43
C VAL A 250 -8.26 -6.55 -8.31
N ALA A 251 -7.49 -6.88 -7.27
CA ALA A 251 -7.98 -7.68 -6.14
C ALA A 251 -9.10 -6.98 -5.35
N TYR A 252 -9.07 -5.64 -5.31
CA TYR A 252 -10.04 -4.79 -4.61
C TYR A 252 -11.19 -4.31 -5.51
N GLY A 253 -11.14 -4.61 -6.80
CA GLY A 253 -12.15 -4.17 -7.76
C GLY A 253 -12.14 -2.65 -7.94
N GLU A 254 -10.96 -2.05 -8.12
CA GLU A 254 -10.71 -0.62 -8.34
C GLU A 254 -10.34 -0.39 -9.83
N GLU A 255 -11.34 -0.43 -10.73
CA GLU A 255 -11.11 -0.40 -12.19
C GLU A 255 -10.45 0.88 -12.67
N LYS A 256 -10.78 2.04 -12.10
CA LYS A 256 -10.24 3.32 -12.60
C LYS A 256 -8.75 3.41 -12.37
N GLU A 257 -8.32 3.05 -11.16
CA GLU A 257 -6.94 3.03 -10.72
C GLU A 257 -6.14 1.96 -11.49
N ALA A 258 -6.72 0.77 -11.70
CA ALA A 258 -6.13 -0.26 -12.56
C ALA A 258 -5.99 0.22 -14.02
N GLU A 259 -7.01 0.91 -14.55
CA GLU A 259 -7.02 1.44 -15.91
C GLU A 259 -5.91 2.47 -16.14
N GLU A 260 -5.63 3.33 -15.17
CA GLU A 260 -4.56 4.33 -15.26
C GLU A 260 -3.18 3.67 -15.40
N ILE A 261 -2.93 2.60 -14.66
CA ILE A 261 -1.69 1.81 -14.77
C ILE A 261 -1.59 1.11 -16.14
N LEU A 262 -2.70 0.59 -16.66
CA LEU A 262 -2.74 -0.07 -17.97
C LEU A 262 -2.55 0.90 -19.13
N LYS A 263 -3.10 2.12 -19.03
CA LYS A 263 -2.84 3.22 -19.98
C LYS A 263 -1.34 3.54 -20.04
N TRP A 264 -0.70 3.66 -18.88
CA TRP A 264 0.72 3.97 -18.78
C TRP A 264 1.61 2.84 -19.33
N SER A 265 1.34 1.60 -18.92
CA SER A 265 2.10 0.41 -19.34
C SER A 265 1.76 -0.08 -20.75
N ARG A 266 0.74 0.51 -21.40
CA ARG A 266 0.20 0.07 -22.70
C ARG A 266 -0.24 -1.39 -22.71
N GLY A 267 -0.86 -1.81 -21.60
CA GLY A 267 -1.36 -3.18 -21.42
C GLY A 267 -0.28 -4.24 -21.17
N GLU A 268 1.02 -3.91 -21.22
CA GLU A 268 2.11 -4.89 -21.14
C GLU A 268 2.06 -5.75 -19.87
N LEU A 269 1.62 -5.17 -18.74
CA LEU A 269 1.46 -5.85 -17.45
C LEU A 269 0.35 -6.92 -17.42
N LEU A 270 -0.42 -7.08 -18.50
CA LEU A 270 -1.42 -8.15 -18.64
C LEU A 270 -0.80 -9.48 -19.15
N ARG A 271 0.42 -9.45 -19.69
CA ARG A 271 1.06 -10.65 -20.25
C ARG A 271 1.38 -11.68 -19.16
N SER A 272 1.37 -12.95 -19.52
CA SER A 272 1.67 -14.08 -18.62
C SER A 272 3.07 -14.02 -17.98
N THR A 273 4.00 -13.25 -18.56
CA THR A 273 5.34 -13.02 -18.03
C THR A 273 5.34 -12.13 -16.78
N TYR A 274 4.30 -11.31 -16.57
CA TYR A 274 4.16 -10.42 -15.42
C TYR A 274 3.26 -11.06 -14.36
N LYS A 275 3.89 -11.76 -13.42
CA LYS A 275 3.25 -12.44 -12.30
C LYS A 275 3.73 -11.88 -10.98
N GLY A 276 2.80 -11.58 -10.09
CA GLY A 276 3.09 -11.08 -8.74
C GLY A 276 2.28 -11.82 -7.69
N SER A 277 2.36 -11.34 -6.46
CA SER A 277 1.54 -11.86 -5.36
C SER A 277 0.71 -10.74 -4.77
N VAL A 278 -0.55 -11.03 -4.42
CA VAL A 278 -1.45 -10.01 -3.89
C VAL A 278 -2.39 -10.59 -2.86
N THR A 279 -2.53 -9.87 -1.74
CA THR A 279 -3.55 -10.16 -0.74
C THR A 279 -4.84 -9.45 -1.10
N ASP A 280 -5.96 -10.18 -1.15
CA ASP A 280 -7.25 -9.61 -1.51
C ASP A 280 -7.91 -8.81 -0.38
N CYS A 281 -9.10 -8.26 -0.65
CA CYS A 281 -9.87 -7.46 0.30
C CYS A 281 -10.24 -8.21 1.59
N SER A 282 -10.22 -9.54 1.60
CA SER A 282 -10.47 -10.36 2.80
C SER A 282 -9.30 -10.34 3.79
N ARG A 283 -8.11 -9.96 3.30
CA ARG A 283 -6.84 -9.97 4.02
C ARG A 283 -6.42 -11.34 4.53
N VAL A 284 -7.09 -12.41 4.09
CA VAL A 284 -6.78 -13.80 4.48
C VAL A 284 -6.38 -14.67 3.31
N ARG A 285 -6.47 -14.17 2.07
CA ARG A 285 -5.96 -14.86 0.89
C ARG A 285 -4.88 -14.04 0.22
N THR A 286 -3.73 -14.66 0.02
CA THR A 286 -2.65 -14.11 -0.79
C THR A 286 -2.48 -14.97 -2.03
N PHE A 287 -2.94 -14.47 -3.17
CA PHE A 287 -2.73 -15.11 -4.47
C PHE A 287 -1.26 -15.05 -4.84
N LEU A 288 -0.72 -16.18 -5.31
CA LEU A 288 0.70 -16.32 -5.59
C LEU A 288 0.95 -16.45 -7.09
N SER A 289 1.96 -15.76 -7.60
CA SER A 289 2.40 -15.86 -9.00
C SER A 289 1.23 -15.76 -9.99
N THR A 290 0.34 -14.78 -9.77
CA THR A 290 -0.83 -14.54 -10.61
C THR A 290 -0.62 -13.30 -11.47
N THR A 291 -1.22 -13.29 -12.66
CA THR A 291 -1.35 -12.06 -13.46
C THR A 291 -2.60 -11.27 -13.02
N ALA A 292 -2.65 -10.01 -13.43
CA ALA A 292 -3.83 -9.16 -13.25
C ALA A 292 -5.05 -9.70 -14.00
N PHE A 293 -4.86 -10.19 -15.24
CA PHE A 293 -5.94 -10.77 -16.03
C PHE A 293 -6.51 -12.05 -15.41
N GLN A 294 -5.64 -12.97 -14.98
CA GLN A 294 -6.04 -14.20 -14.30
C GLN A 294 -6.87 -13.90 -13.05
N LEU A 295 -6.46 -12.91 -12.26
CA LEU A 295 -7.16 -12.50 -11.05
C LEU A 295 -8.56 -11.93 -11.37
N ALA A 296 -8.67 -11.07 -12.38
CA ALA A 296 -9.96 -10.50 -12.81
C ALA A 296 -10.92 -11.60 -13.33
N VAL A 297 -10.42 -12.52 -14.15
CA VAL A 297 -11.18 -13.66 -14.69
C VAL A 297 -11.62 -14.60 -13.57
N ARG A 298 -10.71 -14.96 -12.67
CA ARG A 298 -11.03 -15.81 -11.51
C ARG A 298 -12.13 -15.20 -10.68
N ASN A 299 -12.05 -13.89 -10.41
CA ASN A 299 -13.03 -13.16 -9.62
C ASN A 299 -14.34 -12.90 -10.38
N ARG A 300 -14.43 -13.28 -11.67
CA ARG A 300 -15.56 -12.98 -12.55
C ARG A 300 -15.88 -11.48 -12.60
N ASP A 301 -14.86 -10.64 -12.50
CA ASP A 301 -15.00 -9.19 -12.60
C ASP A 301 -15.04 -8.77 -14.08
N TRP A 302 -16.24 -8.87 -14.65
CA TRP A 302 -16.49 -8.58 -16.06
C TRP A 302 -16.07 -7.17 -16.48
N HIS A 303 -16.41 -6.17 -15.68
CA HIS A 303 -16.05 -4.78 -15.96
C HIS A 303 -14.52 -4.63 -16.00
N MET A 304 -13.82 -5.25 -15.04
CA MET A 304 -12.36 -5.21 -14.98
C MET A 304 -11.70 -5.87 -16.20
N TYR A 305 -12.05 -7.11 -16.56
CA TYR A 305 -11.40 -7.75 -17.70
C TYR A 305 -11.81 -7.15 -19.05
N GLN A 306 -13.03 -6.64 -19.21
CA GLN A 306 -13.40 -5.89 -20.43
C GLN A 306 -12.61 -4.59 -20.55
N MET A 307 -12.38 -3.89 -19.45
CA MET A 307 -11.50 -2.72 -19.42
C MET A 307 -10.08 -3.12 -19.85
N MET A 308 -9.53 -4.21 -19.32
CA MET A 308 -8.20 -4.71 -19.69
C MET A 308 -8.05 -4.97 -21.20
N LEU A 309 -9.05 -5.57 -21.85
CA LEU A 309 -9.02 -5.85 -23.28
C LEU A 309 -8.89 -4.60 -24.17
N LYS A 310 -9.33 -3.42 -23.68
CA LYS A 310 -9.21 -2.15 -24.43
C LYS A 310 -7.75 -1.69 -24.59
N TYR A 311 -6.85 -2.17 -23.74
CA TYR A 311 -5.44 -1.75 -23.71
C TYR A 311 -4.51 -2.73 -24.42
N ILE A 312 -5.05 -3.73 -25.11
CA ILE A 312 -4.26 -4.63 -25.96
C ILE A 312 -3.72 -3.81 -27.16
N PRO A 313 -2.39 -3.80 -27.39
CA PRO A 313 -1.80 -3.13 -28.54
C PRO A 313 -2.30 -3.76 -29.85
N GLN A 314 -2.81 -2.93 -30.79
CA GLN A 314 -3.40 -3.42 -32.05
C GLN A 314 -2.36 -4.12 -32.94
N ASP A 315 -1.10 -3.71 -32.88
CA ASP A 315 0.02 -4.29 -33.63
C ASP A 315 0.40 -5.71 -33.16
N GLN A 316 0.13 -6.04 -31.89
CA GLN A 316 0.49 -7.32 -31.27
C GLN A 316 -0.73 -8.13 -30.84
N ARG A 317 -1.92 -7.74 -31.30
CA ARG A 317 -3.20 -8.22 -30.79
C ARG A 317 -3.33 -9.75 -30.83
N LEU A 318 -2.92 -10.39 -31.93
CA LEU A 318 -3.01 -11.84 -32.09
C LEU A 318 -2.18 -12.60 -31.05
N GLU A 319 -0.94 -12.15 -30.81
CA GLU A 319 -0.05 -12.75 -29.81
C GLU A 319 -0.61 -12.53 -28.40
N PHE A 320 -1.10 -11.32 -28.14
CA PHE A 320 -1.68 -10.95 -26.86
C PHE A 320 -2.94 -11.77 -26.55
N GLU A 321 -3.85 -11.92 -27.52
CA GLU A 321 -5.06 -12.73 -27.36
C GLU A 321 -4.74 -14.21 -27.18
N ALA A 322 -3.70 -14.73 -27.83
CA ALA A 322 -3.22 -16.10 -27.60
C ALA A 322 -2.68 -16.29 -26.17
N ASP A 323 -1.92 -15.32 -25.66
CA ASP A 323 -1.40 -15.32 -24.29
C ASP A 323 -2.55 -15.27 -23.25
N LEU A 324 -3.49 -14.33 -23.42
CA LEU A 324 -4.65 -14.20 -22.55
C LEU A 324 -5.55 -15.44 -22.58
N ARG A 325 -5.67 -16.10 -23.75
CA ARG A 325 -6.36 -17.38 -23.88
C ARG A 325 -5.70 -18.47 -23.04
N GLY A 326 -4.38 -18.58 -23.08
CA GLY A 326 -3.64 -19.54 -22.25
C GLY A 326 -3.86 -19.29 -20.76
N GLN A 327 -3.83 -18.02 -20.36
CA GLN A 327 -4.13 -17.60 -18.98
C GLN A 327 -5.56 -17.96 -18.55
N LEU A 328 -6.56 -17.72 -19.41
CA LEU A 328 -7.96 -18.08 -19.17
C LEU A 328 -8.13 -19.59 -18.98
N GLN A 329 -7.54 -20.39 -19.87
CA GLN A 329 -7.59 -21.85 -19.79
C GLN A 329 -6.97 -22.37 -18.48
N GLU A 330 -5.82 -21.82 -18.07
CA GLU A 330 -5.18 -22.16 -16.79
C GLU A 330 -6.13 -21.93 -15.60
N VAL A 331 -6.80 -20.76 -15.57
CA VAL A 331 -7.74 -20.41 -14.49
C VAL A 331 -8.99 -21.30 -14.50
N GLU A 332 -9.50 -21.69 -15.66
CA GLU A 332 -10.67 -22.57 -15.76
C GLU A 332 -10.37 -24.00 -15.31
N GLU A 333 -9.23 -24.56 -15.75
CA GLU A 333 -8.85 -25.94 -15.45
C GLU A 333 -8.40 -26.10 -14.00
N ARG A 334 -7.59 -25.16 -13.51
CA ARG A 334 -6.88 -25.31 -12.24
C ARG A 334 -7.41 -24.38 -11.16
N GLY A 335 -7.99 -23.23 -11.52
CA GLY A 335 -8.22 -22.13 -10.58
C GLY A 335 -6.92 -21.38 -10.28
N LEU A 336 -6.93 -20.58 -9.21
CA LEU A 336 -5.74 -19.86 -8.78
C LEU A 336 -5.21 -20.42 -7.47
N GLN A 337 -3.88 -20.50 -7.38
CA GLN A 337 -3.18 -20.83 -6.14
C GLN A 337 -3.11 -19.61 -5.23
N TYR A 338 -3.38 -19.81 -3.94
CA TYR A 338 -3.24 -18.79 -2.91
C TYR A 338 -2.84 -19.43 -1.58
N ASP A 339 -2.17 -18.64 -0.74
CA ASP A 339 -1.98 -18.95 0.66
C ASP A 339 -3.16 -18.41 1.46
N LEU A 340 -3.81 -19.29 2.23
CA LEU A 340 -4.94 -18.97 3.09
C LEU A 340 -4.46 -18.82 4.54
N ASP A 341 -4.57 -17.62 5.11
CA ASP A 341 -4.37 -17.38 6.53
C ASP A 341 -5.56 -17.91 7.33
N ASN A 342 -5.54 -19.21 7.62
CA ASN A 342 -6.60 -19.89 8.37
C ASN A 342 -6.79 -19.28 9.75
N LEU A 343 -5.72 -18.83 10.41
CA LEU A 343 -5.82 -18.17 11.71
C LEU A 343 -6.51 -16.81 11.61
N GLY A 344 -6.14 -15.97 10.63
CA GLY A 344 -6.84 -14.71 10.35
C GLY A 344 -8.29 -14.91 9.91
N LEU A 345 -8.58 -15.99 9.20
CA LEU A 345 -9.91 -16.36 8.69
C LEU A 345 -10.83 -16.84 9.82
N CYS A 346 -10.41 -17.87 10.55
CA CYS A 346 -11.18 -18.52 11.62
C CYS A 346 -11.16 -17.70 12.92
N GLY A 347 -10.10 -16.95 13.18
CA GLY A 347 -9.84 -16.33 14.48
C GLY A 347 -9.45 -17.36 15.55
N LEU A 348 -9.28 -16.87 16.77
CA LEU A 348 -8.97 -17.67 17.95
C LEU A 348 -10.22 -17.77 18.84
N ARG A 349 -10.78 -18.96 19.00
CA ARG A 349 -11.96 -19.14 19.87
C ARG A 349 -11.55 -19.32 21.30
N VAL A 350 -12.02 -18.44 22.18
CA VAL A 350 -11.76 -18.53 23.60
C VAL A 350 -12.78 -19.47 24.24
N LEU A 351 -12.27 -20.47 24.94
CA LEU A 351 -13.04 -21.45 25.69
C LEU A 351 -12.61 -21.39 27.16
N GLU A 352 -13.57 -21.56 28.08
CA GLU A 352 -13.30 -21.62 29.53
C GLU A 352 -13.30 -23.06 30.06
N THR A 353 -13.72 -24.00 29.22
CA THR A 353 -13.77 -25.43 29.52
C THR A 353 -13.09 -26.21 28.40
N ASP A 354 -12.86 -27.49 28.65
CA ASP A 354 -12.37 -28.38 27.61
C ASP A 354 -13.36 -28.46 26.45
N PRO A 355 -12.87 -28.45 25.19
CA PRO A 355 -13.76 -28.46 24.03
C PRO A 355 -14.48 -29.80 23.89
N SER A 356 -15.75 -29.73 23.51
CA SER A 356 -16.55 -30.90 23.15
C SER A 356 -15.99 -31.60 21.90
N GLU A 357 -16.40 -32.86 21.67
CA GLU A 357 -15.98 -33.59 20.46
C GLU A 357 -16.43 -32.90 19.18
N GLU A 358 -17.59 -32.24 19.18
CA GLU A 358 -18.06 -31.44 18.05
C GLU A 358 -17.16 -30.24 17.79
N GLN A 359 -16.74 -29.52 18.83
CA GLN A 359 -15.81 -28.39 18.71
C GLN A 359 -14.41 -28.85 18.23
N LYS A 360 -13.95 -30.02 18.67
CA LYS A 360 -12.70 -30.61 18.18
C LYS A 360 -12.81 -31.01 16.71
N ALA A 361 -13.90 -31.67 16.33
CA ALA A 361 -14.17 -32.04 14.94
C ALA A 361 -14.24 -30.81 14.03
N ASP A 362 -14.80 -29.71 14.54
CA ASP A 362 -14.84 -28.44 13.85
C ASP A 362 -13.46 -27.82 13.60
N VAL A 363 -12.58 -27.85 14.61
CA VAL A 363 -11.17 -27.46 14.46
C VAL A 363 -10.48 -28.27 13.37
N VAL A 364 -10.71 -29.59 13.33
CA VAL A 364 -10.13 -30.46 12.30
C VAL A 364 -10.71 -30.15 10.92
N LYS A 365 -12.03 -29.99 10.81
CA LYS A 365 -12.72 -29.73 9.54
C LYS A 365 -12.29 -28.41 8.89
N ARG A 366 -12.11 -27.36 9.69
CA ARG A 366 -11.91 -25.98 9.20
C ARG A 366 -10.52 -25.41 9.44
N ASN A 367 -9.63 -26.20 10.04
CA ASN A 367 -8.34 -25.72 10.54
C ASN A 367 -8.51 -24.46 11.43
N ALA A 368 -9.41 -24.54 12.42
CA ALA A 368 -9.68 -23.48 13.39
C ALA A 368 -8.82 -23.63 14.65
N TYR A 369 -8.91 -22.67 15.57
CA TYR A 369 -8.01 -22.59 16.73
C TYR A 369 -8.78 -22.26 18.00
N HIS A 370 -8.38 -22.88 19.11
CA HIS A 370 -8.89 -22.61 20.43
C HIS A 370 -7.81 -22.01 21.33
N LEU A 371 -8.20 -21.03 22.14
CA LEU A 371 -7.48 -20.60 23.33
C LEU A 371 -8.31 -21.04 24.54
N ILE A 372 -7.83 -22.07 25.23
CA ILE A 372 -8.55 -22.66 26.36
C ILE A 372 -7.97 -22.07 27.63
N LEU A 373 -8.77 -21.27 28.33
CA LEU A 373 -8.43 -20.63 29.59
C LEU A 373 -8.69 -21.59 30.75
N GLN A 374 -7.76 -21.65 31.69
CA GLN A 374 -7.91 -22.34 32.96
C GLN A 374 -8.09 -21.28 34.03
N ARG A 375 -9.27 -21.23 34.65
CA ARG A 375 -9.59 -20.29 35.71
C ARG A 375 -9.56 -20.96 37.09
N ASP A 376 -9.20 -20.20 38.11
CA ASP A 376 -9.29 -20.63 39.51
C ASP A 376 -10.72 -20.49 40.07
N SER A 377 -10.89 -20.85 41.33
CA SER A 377 -12.18 -20.73 42.04
C SER A 377 -12.68 -19.30 42.21
N MET A 378 -11.79 -18.31 42.08
CA MET A 378 -12.15 -16.88 42.08
C MET A 378 -12.45 -16.36 40.66
N GLY A 379 -12.30 -17.21 39.64
CA GLY A 379 -12.50 -16.86 38.26
C GLY A 379 -11.28 -16.22 37.59
N ASN A 380 -10.09 -16.18 38.22
CA ASN A 380 -8.89 -15.62 37.58
C ASN A 380 -8.22 -16.62 36.63
N ILE A 381 -7.67 -16.17 35.51
CA ILE A 381 -6.91 -16.98 34.57
C ILE A 381 -5.60 -17.40 35.26
N GLN A 382 -5.42 -18.70 35.53
CA GLN A 382 -4.16 -19.27 36.01
C GLN A 382 -3.31 -19.84 34.88
N GLY A 383 -3.96 -20.30 33.82
CA GLY A 383 -3.30 -20.97 32.71
C GLY A 383 -4.05 -20.79 31.41
N CYS A 384 -3.35 -21.06 30.31
CA CYS A 384 -3.97 -21.19 29.01
C CYS A 384 -3.30 -22.31 28.21
N SER A 385 -4.04 -22.92 27.30
CA SER A 385 -3.55 -23.91 26.35
C SER A 385 -4.14 -23.63 24.98
N ILE A 386 -3.49 -24.14 23.94
CA ILE A 386 -3.93 -23.95 22.55
C ILE A 386 -4.46 -25.28 22.01
N GLY A 387 -5.66 -25.22 21.43
CA GLY A 387 -6.23 -26.28 20.62
C GLY A 387 -6.07 -25.99 19.14
N PHE A 388 -5.56 -26.93 18.35
CA PHE A 388 -5.35 -26.75 16.92
C PHE A 388 -5.38 -28.09 16.17
N TYR A 389 -5.51 -28.01 14.84
CA TYR A 389 -5.39 -29.16 13.96
C TYR A 389 -3.90 -29.52 13.73
N ASP A 390 -3.52 -30.75 14.04
CA ASP A 390 -2.18 -31.25 13.76
C ASP A 390 -2.15 -31.93 12.38
N PRO A 391 -1.44 -31.37 11.38
CA PRO A 391 -1.42 -31.90 10.03
C PRO A 391 -0.78 -33.29 9.93
N LYS A 392 0.06 -33.70 10.88
CA LYS A 392 0.71 -35.02 10.88
C LYS A 392 -0.25 -36.11 11.30
N THR A 393 -1.00 -35.87 12.36
CA THR A 393 -1.93 -36.86 12.92
C THR A 393 -3.34 -36.76 12.33
N LYS A 394 -3.63 -35.67 11.63
CA LYS A 394 -4.97 -35.31 11.11
C LYS A 394 -6.03 -35.27 12.21
N LYS A 395 -5.64 -34.92 13.44
CA LYS A 395 -6.49 -34.90 14.62
C LYS A 395 -6.37 -33.57 15.35
N TYR A 396 -7.35 -33.31 16.20
CA TYR A 396 -7.28 -32.23 17.16
C TYR A 396 -6.16 -32.50 18.16
N LYS A 397 -5.30 -31.51 18.38
CA LYS A 397 -4.23 -31.54 19.38
C LYS A 397 -4.40 -30.37 20.33
N ARG A 398 -4.27 -30.66 21.63
CA ARG A 398 -4.18 -29.66 22.69
C ARG A 398 -2.73 -29.56 23.14
N SER A 399 -2.22 -28.35 23.28
CA SER A 399 -0.93 -28.12 23.91
C SER A 399 -0.99 -28.47 25.41
N ALA A 400 0.17 -28.72 26.01
CA ALA A 400 0.32 -28.54 27.45
C ALA A 400 -0.02 -27.08 27.84
N PRO A 401 -0.28 -26.78 29.12
CA PRO A 401 -0.38 -25.40 29.59
C PRO A 401 0.84 -24.59 29.09
N LEU A 402 0.58 -23.40 28.55
CA LEU A 402 1.63 -22.53 28.04
C LEU A 402 2.58 -22.13 29.18
N SER A 403 3.87 -22.02 28.87
CA SER A 403 4.89 -21.66 29.85
C SER A 403 4.65 -20.26 30.43
N GLU A 404 5.18 -19.99 31.62
CA GLU A 404 5.13 -18.65 32.22
C GLU A 404 5.83 -17.60 31.34
N THR A 405 6.78 -18.01 30.52
CA THR A 405 7.49 -17.14 29.56
C THR A 405 6.74 -16.92 28.24
N SER A 406 5.62 -17.61 28.02
CA SER A 406 4.82 -17.45 26.81
C SER A 406 4.23 -16.04 26.75
N ALA A 407 4.58 -15.30 25.70
CA ALA A 407 4.03 -13.97 25.47
C ALA A 407 2.51 -13.99 25.29
N LEU A 408 1.95 -15.08 24.73
CA LEU A 408 0.51 -15.26 24.62
C LEU A 408 -0.15 -15.41 26.00
N LYS A 409 0.45 -16.22 26.89
CA LYS A 409 -0.04 -16.37 28.26
C LYS A 409 -0.01 -15.04 29.00
N GLN A 410 1.13 -14.35 28.97
CA GLN A 410 1.28 -13.05 29.63
C GLN A 410 0.27 -12.01 29.12
N PHE A 411 0.03 -11.98 27.81
CA PHE A 411 -0.96 -11.09 27.21
C PHE A 411 -2.39 -11.44 27.66
N ALA A 412 -2.74 -12.73 27.72
CA ALA A 412 -4.05 -13.17 28.21
C ALA A 412 -4.26 -12.82 29.70
N LEU A 413 -3.23 -12.97 30.54
CA LEU A 413 -3.26 -12.60 31.96
C LEU A 413 -3.44 -11.09 32.14
N GLN A 414 -2.69 -10.27 31.37
CA GLN A 414 -2.79 -8.81 31.43
C GLN A 414 -4.17 -8.29 31.04
N LEU A 415 -4.86 -9.01 30.14
CA LEU A 415 -6.17 -8.64 29.62
C LEU A 415 -7.30 -9.45 30.23
N GLU A 416 -7.09 -10.14 31.34
CA GLU A 416 -8.11 -10.92 32.04
C GLU A 416 -9.42 -10.14 32.24
N ASN A 417 -9.30 -8.88 32.69
CA ASN A 417 -10.44 -8.01 32.94
C ASN A 417 -10.97 -7.31 31.68
N SER A 418 -10.32 -7.50 30.54
CA SER A 418 -10.71 -6.89 29.28
C SER A 418 -12.03 -7.48 28.77
N PRO A 419 -12.91 -6.64 28.18
CA PRO A 419 -14.04 -7.12 27.40
C PRO A 419 -13.66 -8.12 26.31
N LEU A 420 -12.39 -8.14 25.87
CA LEU A 420 -11.85 -9.08 24.90
C LEU A 420 -11.88 -10.55 25.33
N PHE A 421 -12.00 -10.84 26.63
CA PHE A 421 -12.09 -12.21 27.15
C PHE A 421 -13.39 -12.48 27.91
N ARG A 422 -14.28 -11.48 28.03
CA ARG A 422 -15.59 -11.66 28.67
C ARG A 422 -16.57 -12.22 27.64
N ARG A 423 -16.92 -13.48 27.83
CA ARG A 423 -17.98 -14.15 27.08
C ARG A 423 -19.31 -13.40 27.32
N LYS A 424 -19.97 -13.00 26.25
CA LYS A 424 -21.34 -12.46 26.35
C LYS A 424 -22.30 -13.60 26.66
N GLU A 425 -23.22 -13.36 27.59
CA GLU A 425 -24.26 -14.32 27.96
C GLU A 425 -25.04 -14.77 26.70
N GLY A 426 -25.23 -16.09 26.56
CA GLY A 426 -25.92 -16.70 25.41
C GLY A 426 -25.07 -17.01 24.18
N TYR A 427 -23.77 -16.67 24.16
CA TYR A 427 -22.87 -17.04 23.05
C TYR A 427 -22.07 -18.29 23.42
N PRO A 428 -21.86 -19.27 22.53
CA PRO A 428 -21.14 -20.52 22.86
C PRO A 428 -19.64 -20.31 23.09
N HIS A 429 -19.03 -19.33 22.41
CA HIS A 429 -17.62 -19.00 22.50
C HIS A 429 -17.35 -17.57 22.01
N LEU A 430 -16.19 -17.01 22.32
CA LEU A 430 -15.75 -15.70 21.84
C LEU A 430 -14.67 -15.88 20.77
N VAL A 431 -14.90 -15.37 19.55
CA VAL A 431 -13.90 -15.43 18.48
C VAL A 431 -13.07 -14.14 18.49
N ILE A 432 -11.81 -14.22 18.89
CA ILE A 432 -10.89 -13.08 18.86
C ILE A 432 -10.18 -13.01 17.51
N ARG A 433 -10.12 -11.81 16.95
CA ARG A 433 -9.36 -11.48 15.73
C ARG A 433 -8.42 -10.29 15.92
N ASP A 434 -8.08 -9.98 17.16
CA ASP A 434 -7.09 -8.96 17.47
C ASP A 434 -5.75 -9.33 16.84
N LYS A 435 -5.17 -8.39 16.08
CA LYS A 435 -3.96 -8.65 15.28
C LYS A 435 -2.78 -9.04 16.17
N ALA A 436 -2.59 -8.37 17.31
CA ALA A 436 -1.48 -8.65 18.20
C ALA A 436 -1.63 -10.03 18.83
N LEU A 437 -2.82 -10.36 19.33
CA LEU A 437 -3.10 -11.68 19.90
C LEU A 437 -2.94 -12.81 18.87
N LEU A 438 -3.43 -12.63 17.64
CA LEU A 438 -3.29 -13.63 16.59
C LEU A 438 -1.82 -13.87 16.23
N GLU A 439 -0.97 -12.84 16.21
CA GLU A 439 0.46 -13.01 15.96
C GLU A 439 1.17 -13.77 17.09
N LEU A 440 0.78 -13.53 18.35
CA LEU A 440 1.28 -14.31 19.49
C LEU A 440 0.82 -15.78 19.39
N ALA A 441 -0.45 -16.02 19.09
CA ALA A 441 -0.98 -17.36 18.88
C ALA A 441 -0.30 -18.06 17.70
N ARG A 442 -0.02 -17.35 16.61
CA ARG A 442 0.66 -17.89 15.42
C ARG A 442 2.03 -18.46 15.78
N LYS A 443 2.81 -17.75 16.58
CA LYS A 443 4.14 -18.19 17.04
C LYS A 443 4.05 -19.48 17.85
N GLU A 444 3.13 -19.54 18.81
CA GLU A 444 2.93 -20.71 19.67
C GLU A 444 2.43 -21.92 18.86
N ILE A 445 1.43 -21.74 17.99
CA ILE A 445 0.90 -22.80 17.14
C ILE A 445 1.99 -23.38 16.23
N LYS A 446 2.79 -22.52 15.58
CA LYS A 446 3.90 -22.95 14.71
C LYS A 446 4.97 -23.71 15.51
N ALA A 447 5.32 -23.25 16.73
CA ALA A 447 6.26 -23.94 17.61
C ALA A 447 5.76 -25.35 18.02
N LEU A 448 4.45 -25.53 18.14
CA LEU A 448 3.81 -26.82 18.46
C LEU A 448 3.61 -27.74 17.24
N GLY A 449 4.03 -27.28 16.04
CA GLY A 449 3.89 -27.99 14.77
C GLY A 449 2.52 -27.85 14.10
N GLY A 450 1.70 -26.89 14.55
CA GLY A 450 0.41 -26.58 13.93
C GLY A 450 0.54 -25.72 12.67
N LEU A 451 -0.47 -25.78 11.82
CA LEU A 451 -0.49 -25.12 10.52
C LEU A 451 -1.44 -23.92 10.53
N THR A 452 -0.90 -22.69 10.56
CA THR A 452 -1.73 -21.45 10.56
C THR A 452 -2.08 -20.92 9.18
N GLU A 453 -1.35 -21.37 8.16
CA GLU A 453 -1.49 -20.96 6.76
C GLU A 453 -1.57 -22.21 5.89
N GLU A 454 -2.43 -22.21 4.88
CA GLU A 454 -2.61 -23.37 4.00
C GLU A 454 -2.59 -22.93 2.55
N LYS A 455 -1.77 -23.61 1.75
CA LYS A 455 -1.75 -23.39 0.31
C LYS A 455 -2.93 -24.09 -0.34
N LYS A 456 -3.80 -23.32 -1.00
CA LYS A 456 -4.99 -23.81 -1.68
C LYS A 456 -4.96 -23.45 -3.15
N THR A 457 -5.70 -24.23 -3.93
CA THR A 457 -5.96 -23.93 -5.33
C THR A 457 -7.46 -24.13 -5.55
N THR A 458 -8.20 -23.02 -5.72
CA THR A 458 -9.66 -23.07 -5.91
C THR A 458 -10.11 -22.15 -7.04
N THR A 459 -11.27 -22.49 -7.62
CA THR A 459 -12.01 -21.63 -8.53
C THR A 459 -13.04 -20.83 -7.73
N LEU A 460 -13.47 -19.68 -8.25
CA LEU A 460 -14.55 -18.93 -7.61
C LEU A 460 -15.85 -19.74 -7.51
N LYS A 461 -16.10 -20.64 -8.48
CA LYS A 461 -17.26 -21.54 -8.44
C LYS A 461 -17.29 -22.38 -7.16
N LYS A 462 -16.16 -22.97 -6.78
CA LYS A 462 -16.05 -23.77 -5.54
C LYS A 462 -16.28 -22.93 -4.29
N ASP A 463 -15.75 -21.69 -4.25
CA ASP A 463 -15.95 -20.78 -3.12
C ASP A 463 -17.42 -20.35 -3.00
N LEU A 464 -18.12 -20.15 -4.13
CA LEU A 464 -19.54 -19.83 -4.17
C LEU A 464 -20.43 -21.03 -3.78
N GLU A 465 -20.11 -22.23 -4.26
CA GLU A 465 -20.79 -23.48 -3.88
C GLU A 465 -20.68 -23.74 -2.37
N LEU A 466 -19.51 -23.46 -1.79
CA LEU A 466 -19.28 -23.53 -0.36
C LEU A 466 -20.21 -22.57 0.40
N LEU A 467 -20.26 -21.29 0.00
CA LEU A 467 -21.15 -20.33 0.64
C LEU A 467 -22.63 -20.73 0.47
N GLN A 468 -23.02 -21.19 -0.72
CA GLN A 468 -24.38 -21.64 -0.99
C GLN A 468 -24.76 -22.83 -0.08
N GLY A 469 -23.84 -23.78 0.10
CA GLY A 469 -24.02 -24.91 1.01
C GLY A 469 -24.24 -24.47 2.46
N GLU A 470 -23.40 -23.56 2.97
CA GLU A 470 -23.52 -23.05 4.34
C GLU A 470 -24.79 -22.20 4.55
N LEU A 471 -25.19 -21.40 3.54
CA LEU A 471 -26.45 -20.64 3.57
C LEU A 471 -27.67 -21.57 3.56
N LYS A 472 -27.63 -22.62 2.73
CA LYS A 472 -28.71 -23.60 2.66
C LYS A 472 -28.84 -24.37 3.98
N ASP A 473 -27.74 -24.86 4.54
CA ASP A 473 -27.74 -25.51 5.86
C ASP A 473 -28.26 -24.57 6.96
N TYR A 474 -27.89 -23.29 6.90
CA TYR A 474 -28.41 -22.26 7.80
C TYR A 474 -29.93 -22.14 7.72
N ALA A 475 -30.47 -22.02 6.51
CA ALA A 475 -31.90 -21.88 6.25
C ALA A 475 -32.69 -23.15 6.63
N ASP A 476 -32.23 -24.32 6.20
CA ASP A 476 -32.91 -25.60 6.42
C ASP A 476 -33.05 -25.93 7.92
N LYS A 477 -32.01 -25.61 8.71
CA LYS A 477 -31.97 -25.87 10.15
C LYS A 477 -32.41 -24.68 11.00
N TYR A 478 -32.87 -23.60 10.38
CA TYR A 478 -33.12 -22.34 11.08
C TYR A 478 -34.06 -22.53 12.27
N ASN A 479 -35.26 -23.07 12.03
CA ASN A 479 -36.27 -23.25 13.07
C ASN A 479 -35.90 -24.32 14.10
N ALA A 480 -35.05 -25.28 13.72
CA ALA A 480 -34.58 -26.35 14.60
C ALA A 480 -33.45 -25.90 15.55
N ARG A 481 -32.70 -24.85 15.19
CA ARG A 481 -31.60 -24.30 16.00
C ARG A 481 -32.10 -23.33 17.06
N THR A 482 -31.46 -23.36 18.23
CA THR A 482 -31.51 -22.30 19.24
C THR A 482 -30.90 -20.99 18.73
N LEU A 483 -31.16 -19.87 19.40
CA LEU A 483 -30.56 -18.58 19.03
C LEU A 483 -29.02 -18.61 19.04
N ALA A 484 -28.42 -19.32 20.02
CA ALA A 484 -26.98 -19.48 20.13
C ALA A 484 -26.39 -20.23 18.92
N GLU A 485 -26.99 -21.36 18.56
CA GLU A 485 -26.58 -22.17 17.40
C GLU A 485 -26.78 -21.44 16.07
N ARG A 486 -27.87 -20.66 15.93
CA ARG A 486 -28.07 -19.79 14.76
C ARG A 486 -26.96 -18.74 14.68
N THR A 487 -26.64 -18.11 15.79
CA THR A 487 -25.62 -17.07 15.81
C THR A 487 -24.25 -17.66 15.47
N GLU A 488 -23.92 -18.84 15.99
CA GLU A 488 -22.70 -19.57 15.64
C GLU A 488 -22.68 -19.96 14.15
N ALA A 489 -23.75 -20.57 13.63
CA ALA A 489 -23.81 -20.96 12.22
C ALA A 489 -23.66 -19.75 11.29
N TRP A 490 -24.33 -18.63 11.59
CA TRP A 490 -24.22 -17.42 10.79
C TRP A 490 -22.83 -16.78 10.89
N CYS A 491 -22.36 -16.49 12.10
CA CYS A 491 -21.10 -15.75 12.29
C CYS A 491 -19.87 -16.57 11.94
N VAL A 492 -19.93 -17.90 12.12
CA VAL A 492 -18.75 -18.77 12.03
C VAL A 492 -18.76 -19.61 10.76
N LEU A 493 -19.91 -20.12 10.28
CA LEU A 493 -19.94 -20.93 9.05
C LEU A 493 -20.19 -20.05 7.82
N VAL A 494 -21.31 -19.34 7.80
CA VAL A 494 -21.68 -18.44 6.68
C VAL A 494 -20.65 -17.32 6.54
N GLY A 495 -20.33 -16.62 7.64
CA GLY A 495 -19.33 -15.55 7.65
C GLY A 495 -17.94 -16.00 7.21
N TRP A 496 -17.55 -17.24 7.53
CA TRP A 496 -16.29 -17.82 7.07
C TRP A 496 -16.28 -18.04 5.55
N ALA A 497 -17.33 -18.64 4.99
CA ALA A 497 -17.45 -18.86 3.55
C ALA A 497 -17.54 -17.53 2.78
N GLN A 498 -18.23 -16.52 3.32
CA GLN A 498 -18.32 -15.18 2.73
C GLN A 498 -16.96 -14.50 2.59
N ARG A 499 -16.02 -14.75 3.52
CA ARG A 499 -14.66 -14.20 3.46
C ARG A 499 -13.82 -14.75 2.30
N LEU A 500 -14.27 -15.84 1.68
CA LEU A 500 -13.66 -16.40 0.47
C LEU A 500 -14.27 -15.79 -0.80
N LEU A 501 -15.19 -14.84 -0.72
CA LEU A 501 -15.67 -14.16 -1.93
C LEU A 501 -14.77 -12.97 -2.30
N PRO A 502 -14.64 -12.66 -3.59
CA PRO A 502 -13.87 -11.52 -4.08
C PRO A 502 -14.61 -10.19 -3.86
N ALA A 503 -13.87 -9.07 -3.96
CA ALA A 503 -14.38 -7.72 -3.72
C ALA A 503 -15.59 -7.37 -4.59
N ASN A 504 -15.60 -7.75 -5.86
CA ASN A 504 -16.73 -7.50 -6.74
C ASN A 504 -18.00 -8.20 -6.24
N ALA A 505 -17.92 -9.48 -5.86
CA ALA A 505 -19.07 -10.20 -5.30
C ALA A 505 -19.61 -9.52 -4.04
N TRP A 506 -18.73 -8.99 -3.20
CA TRP A 506 -19.08 -8.18 -2.03
C TRP A 506 -19.74 -6.85 -2.38
N GLN A 507 -19.20 -6.11 -3.34
CA GLN A 507 -19.77 -4.84 -3.81
C GLN A 507 -21.19 -5.04 -4.37
N TRP A 508 -21.42 -6.15 -5.07
CA TRP A 508 -22.77 -6.57 -5.46
C TRP A 508 -23.60 -6.88 -4.22
N TRP A 509 -23.15 -7.84 -3.40
CA TRP A 509 -23.86 -8.30 -2.18
C TRP A 509 -24.26 -7.15 -1.24
N MET A 510 -23.44 -6.11 -1.14
CA MET A 510 -23.60 -5.03 -0.17
C MET A 510 -24.19 -3.76 -0.76
N SER A 511 -24.57 -3.74 -2.04
CA SER A 511 -25.06 -2.51 -2.66
C SER A 511 -26.46 -2.17 -2.12
N PRO A 512 -26.66 -0.97 -1.50
CA PRO A 512 -27.93 -0.58 -0.89
C PRO A 512 -29.05 -0.37 -1.93
N THR A 513 -28.67 -0.27 -3.21
CA THR A 513 -29.57 -0.11 -4.34
C THR A 513 -29.85 -1.42 -5.07
N THR A 514 -29.40 -2.55 -4.55
CA THR A 514 -29.70 -3.87 -5.12
C THR A 514 -30.92 -4.43 -4.40
N ASP A 515 -32.03 -4.55 -5.13
CA ASP A 515 -33.18 -5.31 -4.65
C ASP A 515 -32.91 -6.80 -4.87
N TRP A 516 -32.56 -7.51 -3.79
CA TRP A 516 -32.20 -8.93 -3.79
C TRP A 516 -33.27 -9.87 -4.33
N TRP A 517 -34.52 -9.39 -4.42
CA TRP A 517 -35.66 -10.17 -4.88
C TRP A 517 -35.88 -10.07 -6.38
N ASP A 518 -35.57 -8.90 -6.93
CA ASP A 518 -35.77 -8.54 -8.33
C ASP A 518 -34.43 -8.33 -9.05
N ILE A 519 -33.37 -9.01 -8.58
CA ILE A 519 -32.08 -9.02 -9.26
C ILE A 519 -32.28 -9.57 -10.68
N SER A 520 -32.10 -8.68 -11.64
CA SER A 520 -32.18 -8.96 -13.05
C SER A 520 -30.78 -8.99 -13.66
N GLU A 521 -30.69 -9.46 -14.91
CA GLU A 521 -29.42 -9.46 -15.64
C GLU A 521 -28.88 -8.03 -15.85
N ASN A 522 -29.79 -7.07 -16.01
CA ASN A 522 -29.43 -5.68 -16.21
C ASN A 522 -28.76 -5.06 -14.99
N ASP A 523 -28.99 -5.61 -13.80
CA ASP A 523 -28.35 -5.14 -12.60
C ASP A 523 -26.84 -5.32 -12.69
N PHE A 524 -26.34 -6.45 -13.22
CA PHE A 524 -24.91 -6.76 -13.35
C PHE A 524 -24.17 -5.98 -14.44
N ARG A 525 -24.92 -5.33 -15.34
CA ARG A 525 -24.36 -4.57 -16.48
C ARG A 525 -23.82 -3.20 -16.12
N ARG A 526 -24.04 -2.72 -14.90
CA ARG A 526 -23.58 -1.40 -14.47
C ARG A 526 -22.39 -1.53 -13.50
N PRO A 527 -21.34 -0.71 -13.66
CA PRO A 527 -20.33 -0.56 -12.62
C PRO A 527 -21.02 -0.13 -11.31
N ARG A 528 -20.85 -0.88 -10.23
CA ARG A 528 -21.32 -0.48 -8.90
C ARG A 528 -20.31 0.47 -8.26
N PRO A 529 -20.74 1.36 -7.34
CA PRO A 529 -19.81 2.16 -6.55
C PRO A 529 -18.81 1.22 -5.86
N ARG A 530 -17.52 1.38 -6.19
CA ARG A 530 -16.44 0.46 -5.79
C ARG A 530 -15.94 0.71 -4.37
N ALA A 531 -16.42 1.78 -3.72
CA ALA A 531 -16.21 1.97 -2.30
C ALA A 531 -17.07 0.96 -1.53
N PRO A 532 -16.53 0.20 -0.57
CA PRO A 532 -17.38 -0.42 0.43
C PRO A 532 -18.12 0.73 1.11
N ALA A 533 -19.39 0.93 0.74
CA ALA A 533 -20.22 1.94 1.36
C ALA A 533 -20.37 1.50 2.82
N THR A 534 -19.49 2.00 3.68
CA THR A 534 -19.67 1.90 5.11
C THR A 534 -20.88 2.77 5.40
N HIS A 535 -22.03 2.14 5.66
CA HIS A 535 -23.17 2.90 6.16
C HIS A 535 -22.74 3.37 7.56
N ASP A 536 -22.60 4.69 7.74
CA ASP A 536 -22.16 5.35 8.98
C ASP A 536 -20.79 4.91 9.53
N GLY A 537 -19.83 4.56 8.66
CA GLY A 537 -18.51 4.10 9.12
C GLY A 537 -18.49 2.65 9.62
N PHE A 538 -19.62 1.94 9.56
CA PHE A 538 -19.71 0.52 9.84
C PHE A 538 -19.58 -0.27 8.55
N GLY A 539 -18.58 -1.16 8.49
CA GLY A 539 -18.59 -2.24 7.49
C GLY A 539 -19.83 -3.09 7.72
N TRP A 540 -20.66 -3.27 6.68
CA TRP A 540 -21.91 -4.06 6.74
C TRP A 540 -21.68 -5.50 7.22
N PHE A 541 -20.45 -5.99 7.09
CA PHE A 541 -19.94 -7.11 7.84
C PHE A 541 -19.06 -6.57 8.97
N PRO A 542 -19.45 -6.71 10.24
CA PRO A 542 -18.57 -6.35 11.33
C PRO A 542 -17.35 -7.27 11.29
N LEU A 543 -16.29 -6.81 10.62
CA LEU A 543 -14.97 -7.43 10.63
C LEU A 543 -14.37 -7.42 12.05
N SER A 544 -15.00 -6.68 12.98
CA SER A 544 -14.66 -6.65 14.40
C SER A 544 -15.58 -7.57 15.23
N PRO A 545 -15.01 -8.48 16.05
CA PRO A 545 -15.72 -9.20 17.10
C PRO A 545 -16.46 -8.30 18.11
N SER A 546 -16.06 -7.02 18.25
CA SER A 546 -16.62 -6.09 19.23
C SER A 546 -18.06 -5.65 18.93
N LEU A 547 -18.57 -5.82 17.71
CA LEU A 547 -19.92 -5.39 17.36
C LEU A 547 -21.03 -6.30 17.89
N GLY A 548 -20.69 -7.48 18.43
CA GLY A 548 -21.61 -8.26 19.25
C GLY A 548 -22.03 -7.55 20.55
N SER A 549 -21.29 -6.53 21.01
CA SER A 549 -21.56 -5.89 22.32
C SER A 549 -22.29 -4.54 22.25
N VAL A 550 -22.20 -3.75 21.18
CA VAL A 550 -22.69 -2.35 21.20
C VAL A 550 -24.01 -2.11 20.42
N GLY A 551 -24.48 -3.04 19.57
CA GLY A 551 -25.59 -2.75 18.63
C GLY A 551 -26.85 -3.64 18.66
N CYS A 552 -26.94 -4.68 19.49
CA CYS A 552 -28.10 -5.58 19.47
C CYS A 552 -29.33 -5.06 20.25
N ARG A 553 -29.37 -3.77 20.63
CA ARG A 553 -30.58 -3.14 21.18
C ARG A 553 -31.33 -2.44 20.04
N ARG A 554 -32.17 -3.22 19.34
CA ARG A 554 -33.19 -2.80 18.35
C ARG A 554 -32.72 -1.87 17.21
N PRO A 555 -32.12 -2.38 16.13
CA PRO A 555 -32.30 -1.81 14.81
C PRO A 555 -33.64 -2.29 14.24
N VAL A 556 -34.47 -1.35 13.77
CA VAL A 556 -35.82 -1.55 13.18
C VAL A 556 -35.80 -2.33 11.84
N GLY A 557 -34.71 -3.05 11.54
CA GLY A 557 -34.45 -3.64 10.23
C GLY A 557 -34.23 -5.15 10.20
N TRP A 558 -34.38 -5.90 11.32
CA TRP A 558 -34.12 -7.35 11.33
C TRP A 558 -34.89 -8.10 10.22
N GLY A 559 -36.11 -7.67 9.86
CA GLY A 559 -36.87 -8.23 8.74
C GLY A 559 -36.18 -8.16 7.37
N VAL A 560 -35.23 -7.23 7.17
CA VAL A 560 -34.41 -7.14 5.94
C VAL A 560 -33.27 -8.17 5.96
N TRP A 561 -32.71 -8.51 7.12
CA TRP A 561 -31.63 -9.50 7.26
C TRP A 561 -32.15 -10.94 7.12
N TRP A 562 -33.35 -11.21 7.63
CA TRP A 562 -34.05 -12.48 7.41
C TRP A 562 -34.37 -12.73 5.94
N ARG A 563 -34.64 -11.65 5.19
CA ARG A 563 -34.85 -11.68 3.75
C ARG A 563 -33.58 -12.12 2.99
N VAL A 564 -32.39 -11.82 3.50
CA VAL A 564 -31.10 -12.26 2.93
C VAL A 564 -30.89 -13.77 3.01
N GLY A 565 -31.42 -14.46 4.05
CA GLY A 565 -31.31 -15.92 4.18
C GLY A 565 -32.07 -16.68 3.09
N VAL A 566 -33.17 -16.13 2.58
CA VAL A 566 -33.99 -16.74 1.52
C VAL A 566 -33.57 -16.26 0.12
N GLY A 567 -33.14 -15.00 -0.02
CA GLY A 567 -32.63 -14.45 -1.29
C GLY A 567 -31.17 -14.82 -1.60
N GLY A 568 -30.38 -15.16 -0.59
CA GLY A 568 -28.94 -15.40 -0.73
C GLY A 568 -28.57 -16.55 -1.68
N PRO A 569 -29.14 -17.76 -1.53
CA PRO A 569 -28.90 -18.86 -2.48
C PRO A 569 -29.27 -18.49 -3.92
N ARG A 570 -30.41 -17.81 -4.11
CA ARG A 570 -30.86 -17.34 -5.43
C ARG A 570 -29.92 -16.31 -6.04
N PHE A 571 -29.39 -15.38 -5.25
CA PHE A 571 -28.37 -14.46 -5.73
C PHE A 571 -27.12 -15.20 -6.19
N LEU A 572 -26.62 -16.19 -5.43
CA LEU A 572 -25.39 -16.90 -5.79
C LEU A 572 -25.57 -17.69 -7.09
N GLU A 573 -26.72 -18.36 -7.25
CA GLU A 573 -27.09 -19.02 -8.51
C GLU A 573 -27.16 -18.01 -9.66
N PHE A 574 -27.79 -16.87 -9.43
CA PHE A 574 -27.90 -15.82 -10.43
C PHE A 574 -26.53 -15.23 -10.81
N PHE A 575 -25.69 -14.91 -9.82
CA PHE A 575 -24.34 -14.41 -9.98
C PHE A 575 -23.49 -15.39 -10.79
N LEU A 576 -23.55 -16.69 -10.45
CA LEU A 576 -22.89 -17.75 -11.20
C LEU A 576 -23.37 -17.81 -12.64
N SER A 577 -24.70 -17.82 -12.86
CA SER A 577 -25.26 -17.92 -14.21
C SER A 577 -24.88 -16.73 -15.09
N SER A 578 -24.95 -15.51 -14.56
CA SER A 578 -24.57 -14.29 -15.27
C SER A 578 -23.07 -14.25 -15.54
N SER A 579 -22.26 -14.60 -14.55
CA SER A 579 -20.80 -14.68 -14.69
C SER A 579 -20.34 -15.74 -15.70
N LEU A 580 -21.11 -16.81 -15.87
CA LEU A 580 -20.84 -17.83 -16.89
C LEU A 580 -21.15 -17.30 -18.29
N ARG A 581 -22.29 -16.61 -18.47
CA ARG A 581 -22.64 -15.98 -19.75
C ARG A 581 -21.58 -14.97 -20.19
N GLU A 582 -21.14 -14.09 -19.29
CA GLU A 582 -20.10 -13.10 -19.61
C GLU A 582 -18.76 -13.75 -19.92
N LEU A 583 -18.41 -14.86 -19.24
CA LEU A 583 -17.19 -15.60 -19.57
C LEU A 583 -17.30 -16.27 -20.94
N SER A 584 -18.46 -16.80 -21.33
CA SER A 584 -18.67 -17.29 -22.69
C SER A 584 -18.50 -16.17 -23.74
N GLY A 585 -18.96 -14.96 -23.43
CA GLY A 585 -18.69 -13.77 -24.26
C GLY A 585 -17.20 -13.47 -24.38
N LEU A 586 -16.45 -13.51 -23.26
CA LEU A 586 -14.99 -13.36 -23.26
C LEU A 586 -14.30 -14.44 -24.10
N LYS A 587 -14.73 -15.71 -23.99
CA LYS A 587 -14.22 -16.83 -24.80
C LYS A 587 -14.39 -16.55 -26.29
N GLN A 588 -15.59 -16.12 -26.69
CA GLN A 588 -15.87 -15.77 -28.07
C GLN A 588 -14.97 -14.62 -28.56
N GLN A 589 -14.80 -13.56 -27.75
CA GLN A 589 -13.92 -12.43 -28.07
C GLN A 589 -12.46 -12.86 -28.24
N LEU A 590 -11.99 -13.76 -27.37
CA LEU A 590 -10.65 -14.33 -27.45
C LEU A 590 -10.54 -15.44 -28.50
N GLY A 591 -11.58 -15.72 -29.29
CA GLY A 591 -11.60 -16.76 -30.33
C GLY A 591 -11.52 -18.20 -29.79
N VAL A 592 -11.84 -18.40 -28.51
CA VAL A 592 -11.92 -19.71 -27.85
C VAL A 592 -13.23 -20.36 -28.26
N ARG A 593 -13.14 -21.48 -28.98
CA ARG A 593 -14.31 -22.32 -29.22
C ARG A 593 -14.56 -23.14 -27.96
N ASP A 594 -15.79 -23.13 -27.47
CA ASP A 594 -16.20 -24.11 -26.47
C ASP A 594 -16.09 -25.49 -27.13
N HIS A 595 -14.96 -26.17 -26.90
CA HIS A 595 -14.89 -27.61 -27.10
C HIS A 595 -15.68 -28.22 -25.96
N ALA A 596 -17.02 -28.22 -26.10
CA ALA A 596 -17.84 -29.13 -25.33
C ALA A 596 -17.20 -30.53 -25.51
N PRO A 597 -16.87 -31.25 -24.43
CA PRO A 597 -16.40 -32.61 -24.59
C PRO A 597 -17.53 -33.35 -25.29
N SER A 598 -17.32 -33.77 -26.54
CA SER A 598 -18.28 -34.59 -27.28
C SER A 598 -18.29 -35.97 -26.64
N ILE A 599 -18.97 -36.09 -25.51
CA ILE A 599 -19.25 -37.36 -24.86
C ILE A 599 -20.48 -37.94 -25.59
N VAL A 600 -20.18 -38.92 -26.45
CA VAL A 600 -21.04 -40.02 -26.88
C VAL A 600 -22.24 -39.66 -27.78
N ALA A 601 -21.96 -39.54 -29.08
CA ALA A 601 -22.88 -39.99 -30.13
C ALA A 601 -22.11 -41.02 -30.98
N GLY A 602 -21.99 -42.24 -30.45
CA GLY A 602 -21.16 -43.28 -31.05
C GLY A 602 -21.23 -44.62 -30.33
N LEU A 603 -22.43 -45.03 -29.92
CA LEU A 603 -22.76 -46.42 -29.62
C LEU A 603 -24.14 -46.71 -30.22
N ALA A 604 -24.14 -46.85 -31.55
CA ALA A 604 -25.16 -47.54 -32.31
C ALA A 604 -24.47 -48.14 -33.54
N SER A 605 -23.79 -49.26 -33.31
CA SER A 605 -23.47 -50.31 -34.29
C SER A 605 -23.09 -51.58 -33.54
#